data_AF-A0A6G6WF89-F1
#
_entry.id   AF-A0A6G6WF89-F1
#
_cell.length_a   1.000
_cell.length_b   1.000
_cell.length_c   1.000
_cell.angle_alpha   90.00
_cell.angle_beta   90.00
_cell.angle_gamma   90.00
#
_symmetry.space_group_name_H-M   'P 1'
#
loop_
_entity.id
_entity.type
_entity.pdbx_description
1 polymer ?
#
loop_
_entity_poly.entity_id
_entity_poly.type
_entity_poly.pdbx_seq_one_letter_code
_entity_poly.pdbx_strand_id
1 'polypeptide(L)'
;MSRLRAVGLALAVLALGLPWGAYAVPGYVTTGYYTSGYCDYDGYCYSGTYQPGYYVPGFDGSVTGTTSTARFFVVGAVLLVVLAWRLGRPRLLLGAASVCAAGVVLHLTAGLTGGTVALALAAVCFGLAARRPARL
;
A
#
# COMPACT_ATOMS: atom_id res chain seq x y z
N MET A 1 21.84 -18.69 -2.90
CA MET A 1 20.73 -17.88 -2.32
C MET A 1 19.61 -18.85 -1.93
N SER A 2 19.10 -18.85 -0.70
CA SER A 2 18.01 -19.79 -0.34
C SER A 2 16.73 -19.43 -1.08
N ARG A 3 15.95 -20.44 -1.53
CA ARG A 3 14.73 -20.24 -2.35
C ARG A 3 13.77 -19.19 -1.75
N LEU A 4 13.65 -19.15 -0.41
CA LEU A 4 12.83 -18.18 0.32
C LEU A 4 13.30 -16.72 0.20
N ARG A 5 14.62 -16.46 0.13
CA ARG A 5 15.15 -15.09 -0.03
C ARG A 5 14.87 -14.56 -1.43
N ALA A 6 15.00 -15.42 -2.45
CA ALA A 6 14.69 -15.08 -3.83
C ALA A 6 13.19 -14.79 -4.01
N VAL A 7 12.33 -15.63 -3.45
CA VAL A 7 10.87 -15.43 -3.49
C VAL A 7 10.47 -14.15 -2.74
N GLY A 8 11.00 -13.92 -1.54
CA GLY A 8 10.71 -12.69 -0.80
C GLY A 8 11.15 -11.42 -1.54
N LEU A 9 12.31 -11.45 -2.21
CA LEU A 9 12.80 -10.33 -3.00
C LEU A 9 11.96 -10.11 -4.26
N ALA A 10 11.58 -11.18 -4.95
CA ALA A 10 10.66 -11.09 -6.09
C ALA A 10 9.29 -10.50 -5.68
N LEU A 11 8.76 -10.89 -4.52
CA LEU A 11 7.52 -10.34 -3.96
C LEU A 11 7.66 -8.87 -3.58
N ALA A 12 8.79 -8.46 -3.00
CA ALA A 12 9.05 -7.05 -2.69
C ALA A 12 9.13 -6.20 -3.97
N VAL A 13 9.82 -6.69 -5.01
CA VAL A 13 9.87 -6.02 -6.33
C VAL A 13 8.50 -5.98 -6.99
N LEU A 14 7.72 -7.07 -6.91
CA LEU A 14 6.36 -7.12 -7.42
C LEU A 14 5.46 -6.12 -6.69
N ALA A 15 5.62 -5.97 -5.38
CA ALA A 15 4.88 -5.00 -4.59
C ALA A 15 5.10 -3.56 -5.09
N LEU A 16 6.29 -3.20 -5.59
CA LEU A 16 6.54 -1.88 -6.19
C LEU A 16 5.69 -1.63 -7.47
N GLY A 17 5.43 -2.67 -8.25
CA GLY A 17 4.65 -2.58 -9.49
C GLY A 17 3.14 -2.74 -9.32
N LEU A 18 2.68 -3.21 -8.16
CA LEU A 18 1.26 -3.42 -7.86
C LEU A 18 0.56 -2.12 -7.42
N PRO A 19 -0.77 -2.00 -7.62
CA PRO A 19 -1.53 -0.85 -7.15
C PRO A 19 -1.57 -0.83 -5.61
N TRP A 20 -1.37 0.37 -5.05
CA TRP A 20 -1.41 0.67 -3.60
C TRP A 20 -2.63 1.49 -3.19
N GLY A 21 -3.61 1.66 -4.09
CA GLY A 21 -4.86 2.39 -3.85
C GLY A 21 -6.09 1.56 -4.21
N ALA A 22 -7.26 1.98 -3.73
CA ALA A 22 -8.55 1.31 -3.92
C ALA A 22 -9.03 1.27 -5.38
N TYR A 23 -8.51 2.17 -6.22
CA TYR A 23 -8.87 2.26 -7.63
C TYR A 23 -7.73 1.72 -8.50
N ALA A 24 -8.06 0.77 -9.38
CA ALA A 24 -7.11 0.23 -10.36
C ALA A 24 -6.80 1.23 -11.49
N VAL A 25 -7.72 2.18 -11.71
CA VAL A 25 -7.62 3.22 -12.72
C VAL A 25 -7.18 4.52 -12.03
N PRO A 26 -6.25 5.30 -12.61
CA PRO A 26 -5.99 6.68 -12.20
C PRO A 26 -7.23 7.55 -12.36
N GLY A 27 -7.51 8.42 -11.40
CA GLY A 27 -8.63 9.34 -11.47
C GLY A 27 -8.85 10.04 -10.14
N TYR A 28 -9.78 10.99 -10.12
CA TYR A 28 -10.13 11.74 -8.93
C TYR A 28 -11.55 11.44 -8.46
N VAL A 29 -11.76 11.56 -7.15
CA VAL A 29 -13.08 11.43 -6.53
C VAL A 29 -13.61 12.84 -6.26
N THR A 30 -14.79 13.15 -6.79
CA THR A 30 -15.52 14.36 -6.38
C THR A 30 -16.17 14.13 -5.03
N THR A 31 -16.09 15.11 -4.14
CA THR A 31 -16.87 15.09 -2.89
C THR A 31 -18.33 15.36 -3.21
N GLY A 32 -19.23 14.55 -2.68
CA GLY A 32 -20.65 14.87 -2.68
C GLY A 32 -20.92 16.11 -1.83
N TYR A 33 -22.00 16.82 -2.15
CA TYR A 33 -22.45 17.95 -1.35
C TYR A 33 -23.94 17.85 -1.06
N TYR A 34 -24.32 18.39 0.09
CA TYR A 34 -25.68 18.48 0.54
C TYR A 34 -26.09 19.95 0.59
N THR A 35 -27.18 20.28 -0.09
CA THR A 35 -27.81 21.59 0.01
C THR A 35 -28.97 21.45 0.98
N SER A 36 -28.93 22.19 2.10
CA SER A 36 -30.05 22.19 3.04
C SER A 36 -31.29 22.78 2.38
N GLY A 37 -32.45 22.18 2.65
CA GLY A 37 -33.72 22.78 2.28
C GLY A 37 -33.93 24.12 2.99
N TYR A 38 -34.70 25.00 2.38
CA TYR A 38 -35.08 26.28 2.97
C TYR A 38 -36.53 26.62 2.62
N CYS A 39 -37.16 27.45 3.44
CA CYS A 39 -38.47 28.02 3.11
C CYS A 39 -38.29 29.50 2.82
N ASP A 40 -38.94 29.98 1.77
CA ASP A 40 -38.95 31.39 1.40
C ASP A 40 -39.98 32.17 2.25
N TYR A 41 -39.91 33.50 2.19
CA TYR A 41 -40.78 34.41 2.92
C TYR A 41 -42.27 34.22 2.59
N ASP A 42 -42.57 33.75 1.38
CA ASP A 42 -43.94 33.44 0.92
C ASP A 42 -44.45 32.07 1.41
N GLY A 43 -43.69 31.37 2.26
CA GLY A 43 -44.08 30.09 2.86
C GLY A 43 -43.86 28.86 1.95
N TYR A 44 -43.26 29.05 0.78
CA TYR A 44 -42.85 27.94 -0.09
C TYR A 44 -41.59 27.27 0.46
N CYS A 45 -41.66 25.96 0.70
CA CYS A 45 -40.52 25.18 1.19
C CYS A 45 -39.89 24.34 0.07
N TYR A 46 -38.58 24.49 -0.09
CA TYR A 46 -37.75 23.69 -0.98
C TYR A 46 -37.07 22.58 -0.18
N SER A 47 -37.18 21.34 -0.66
CA SER A 47 -36.48 20.21 -0.07
C SER A 47 -34.97 20.34 -0.29
N GLY A 48 -34.21 19.85 0.68
CA GLY A 48 -32.76 19.73 0.53
C GLY A 48 -32.43 18.72 -0.56
N THR A 49 -31.34 18.98 -1.29
CA THR A 49 -30.86 18.09 -2.34
C THR A 49 -29.51 17.50 -1.93
N TYR A 50 -29.36 16.19 -2.10
CA TYR A 50 -28.08 15.51 -1.95
C TYR A 50 -27.55 15.17 -3.33
N GLN A 51 -26.37 15.67 -3.66
CA GLN A 51 -25.66 15.29 -4.87
C GLN A 51 -24.51 14.36 -4.48
N PRO A 52 -24.59 13.06 -4.81
CA PRO A 52 -23.52 12.13 -4.50
C PRO A 52 -22.25 12.50 -5.27
N GLY A 53 -21.11 12.30 -4.63
CA GLY A 53 -19.83 12.33 -5.30
C GLY A 53 -19.71 11.18 -6.30
N TYR A 54 -18.95 11.38 -7.35
CA TYR A 54 -18.64 10.38 -8.37
C TYR A 54 -17.14 10.34 -8.66
N TYR A 55 -16.69 9.18 -9.10
CA TYR A 55 -15.31 8.95 -9.52
C TYR A 55 -15.18 9.21 -11.02
N VAL A 56 -14.18 10.03 -11.41
CA VAL A 56 -13.89 10.32 -12.81
C VAL A 56 -12.63 9.56 -13.23
N PRO A 57 -12.75 8.49 -14.03
CA PRO A 57 -11.59 7.76 -14.53
C PRO A 57 -10.79 8.61 -15.53
N GLY A 58 -9.47 8.48 -15.49
CA GLY A 58 -8.56 9.10 -16.47
C GLY A 58 -8.24 10.57 -16.25
N PHE A 59 -8.89 11.21 -15.27
CA PHE A 59 -8.64 12.60 -14.92
C PHE A 59 -7.79 12.68 -13.64
N ASP A 60 -6.52 12.30 -13.76
CA ASP A 60 -5.37 12.88 -13.06
C ASP A 60 -4.12 12.09 -13.44
N GLY A 61 -2.97 12.76 -13.56
CA GLY A 61 -1.66 12.15 -13.75
C GLY A 61 -1.18 11.31 -12.55
N SER A 62 -2.05 11.05 -11.57
CA SER A 62 -1.75 10.25 -10.39
C SER A 62 -1.71 8.77 -10.77
N VAL A 63 -0.56 8.31 -11.22
CA VAL A 63 -0.28 6.88 -11.35
C VAL A 63 -0.58 6.22 -10.00
N THR A 64 -1.53 5.29 -9.98
CA THR A 64 -2.04 4.66 -8.76
C THR A 64 -0.90 4.06 -7.95
N GLY A 65 -0.60 4.71 -6.81
CA GLY A 65 0.46 4.32 -5.88
C GLY A 65 1.73 5.18 -5.87
N THR A 66 1.95 6.14 -6.78
CA THR A 66 3.15 7.02 -6.73
C THR A 66 3.21 7.91 -5.49
N THR A 67 2.08 8.23 -4.90
CA THR A 67 1.97 9.01 -3.65
C THR A 67 2.01 8.16 -2.38
N SER A 68 2.11 6.82 -2.51
CA SER A 68 2.06 5.93 -1.35
C SER A 68 3.39 5.91 -0.60
N THR A 69 3.40 6.43 0.62
CA THR A 69 4.53 6.39 1.55
C THR A 69 5.00 4.96 1.84
N ALA A 70 4.14 3.95 1.64
CA ALA A 70 4.47 2.54 1.79
C ALA A 70 5.60 2.06 0.84
N ARG A 71 5.83 2.73 -0.30
CA ARG A 71 6.92 2.38 -1.23
C ARG A 71 8.31 2.57 -0.61
N PHE A 72 8.48 3.54 0.29
CA PHE A 72 9.75 3.74 1.00
C PHE A 72 10.09 2.53 1.89
N PHE A 73 9.08 1.89 2.47
CA PHE A 73 9.26 0.67 3.26
C PHE A 73 9.64 -0.52 2.38
N VAL A 74 9.08 -0.63 1.17
CA VAL A 74 9.49 -1.66 0.20
C VAL A 74 10.97 -1.49 -0.17
N VAL A 75 11.38 -0.27 -0.52
CA VAL A 75 12.77 0.03 -0.88
C VAL A 75 13.72 -0.24 0.28
N GLY A 76 13.35 0.18 1.50
CA GLY A 76 14.12 -0.09 2.72
C GLY A 76 14.26 -1.59 3.00
N ALA A 77 13.20 -2.38 2.81
CA ALA A 77 13.24 -3.83 2.96
C ALA A 77 14.15 -4.50 1.92
N VAL A 78 14.09 -4.07 0.65
CA VAL A 78 14.97 -4.59 -0.42
C VAL A 78 16.43 -4.28 -0.11
N LEU A 79 16.75 -3.05 0.31
CA LEU A 79 18.10 -2.65 0.72
C LEU A 79 18.61 -3.52 1.87
N LEU A 80 17.81 -3.74 2.91
CA LEU A 80 18.19 -4.58 4.05
C LEU A 80 18.43 -6.04 3.64
N VAL A 81 17.66 -6.58 2.69
CA VAL A 81 17.87 -7.94 2.17
C VAL A 81 19.17 -8.03 1.37
N VAL A 82 19.46 -7.03 0.52
CA VAL A 82 20.73 -6.96 -0.22
C VAL A 82 21.92 -6.83 0.75
N LEU A 83 21.79 -6.00 1.79
CA LEU A 83 22.80 -5.83 2.83
C LEU A 83 23.00 -7.12 3.63
N ALA A 84 21.90 -7.80 4.00
CA ALA A 84 21.93 -9.11 4.67
C ALA A 84 22.67 -10.14 3.83
N TRP A 85 22.53 -10.06 2.51
CA TRP A 85 23.19 -10.98 1.58
C TRP A 85 24.69 -10.67 1.44
N ARG A 86 25.08 -9.39 1.38
CA ARG A 86 26.49 -8.98 1.32
C ARG A 86 27.24 -9.24 2.63
N LEU A 87 26.60 -9.03 3.77
CA LEU A 87 27.23 -9.13 5.10
C LEU A 87 27.04 -10.50 5.77
N GLY A 88 26.25 -11.40 5.17
CA GLY A 88 25.97 -12.72 5.73
C GLY A 88 25.20 -12.70 7.07
N ARG A 89 24.66 -11.56 7.49
CA ARG A 89 24.03 -11.38 8.82
C ARG A 89 22.54 -11.70 8.77
N PRO A 90 22.07 -12.82 9.38
CA PRO A 90 20.64 -13.17 9.37
C PRO A 90 19.77 -12.18 10.16
N ARG A 91 20.37 -11.44 11.11
CA ARG A 91 19.67 -10.36 11.87
C ARG A 91 19.12 -9.26 10.95
N LEU A 92 19.77 -8.99 9.81
CA LEU A 92 19.29 -7.99 8.84
C LEU A 92 18.02 -8.44 8.11
N LEU A 93 17.77 -9.76 8.01
CA LEU A 93 16.51 -10.28 7.46
C LEU A 93 15.33 -10.09 8.43
N LEU A 94 15.59 -10.10 9.74
CA LEU A 94 14.58 -9.73 10.74
C LEU A 94 14.23 -8.24 10.62
N GLY A 95 15.24 -7.39 10.40
CA GLY A 95 15.03 -5.97 10.09
C GLY A 95 14.20 -5.76 8.83
N ALA A 96 14.49 -6.50 7.75
CA ALA A 96 13.69 -6.43 6.53
C ALA A 96 12.23 -6.87 6.76
N ALA A 97 12.03 -7.93 7.54
CA ALA A 97 10.68 -8.40 7.90
C ALA A 97 9.92 -7.36 8.73
N SER A 98 10.57 -6.70 9.70
CA SER A 98 9.94 -5.66 10.51
C SER A 98 9.63 -4.40 9.70
N VAL A 99 10.49 -4.02 8.74
CA VAL A 99 10.23 -2.90 7.83
C VAL A 99 9.05 -3.20 6.90
N CYS A 100 8.96 -4.41 6.35
CA CYS A 100 7.77 -4.82 5.59
C CYS A 100 6.51 -4.81 6.47
N ALA A 101 6.57 -5.34 7.69
CA ALA A 101 5.43 -5.35 8.60
C ALA A 101 4.96 -3.94 8.97
N ALA A 102 5.89 -3.02 9.24
CA ALA A 102 5.59 -1.61 9.49
C ALA A 102 4.91 -0.95 8.28
N GLY A 103 5.39 -1.23 7.07
CA GLY A 103 4.77 -0.75 5.83
C GLY A 103 3.35 -1.29 5.62
N VAL A 104 3.07 -2.54 6.00
CA VAL A 104 1.70 -3.10 5.98
C VAL A 104 0.82 -2.40 7.01
N VAL A 105 1.29 -2.26 8.25
CA VAL A 105 0.51 -1.67 9.35
C VAL A 105 0.11 -0.22 9.06
N LEU A 106 1.03 0.58 8.53
CA LEU A 106 0.77 1.97 8.17
C LEU A 106 -0.24 2.12 7.03
N HIS A 107 -0.35 1.11 6.16
CA HIS A 107 -1.23 1.16 4.99
C HIS A 107 -2.56 0.42 5.20
N LEU A 108 -2.75 -0.27 6.33
CA LEU A 108 -4.01 -0.96 6.66
C LEU A 108 -5.19 0.01 6.73
N THR A 109 -4.97 1.25 7.13
CA THR A 109 -6.00 2.30 7.18
C THR A 109 -6.48 2.73 5.79
N ALA A 110 -5.67 2.49 4.75
CA ALA A 110 -5.99 2.80 3.35
C ALA A 110 -6.63 1.61 2.60
N GLY A 111 -6.80 0.46 3.26
CA GLY A 111 -7.43 -0.74 2.70
C GLY A 111 -6.45 -1.78 2.15
N LEU A 112 -6.97 -3.00 1.95
CA LEU A 112 -6.23 -4.13 1.39
C LEU A 112 -6.10 -3.96 -0.14
N THR A 113 -4.87 -3.70 -0.58
CA THR A 113 -4.52 -3.55 -2.00
C THR A 113 -3.48 -4.60 -2.41
N GLY A 114 -3.33 -4.83 -3.71
CA GLY A 114 -2.36 -5.80 -4.23
C GLY A 114 -0.93 -5.57 -3.70
N GLY A 115 -0.50 -4.31 -3.60
CA GLY A 115 0.80 -3.92 -3.03
C GLY A 115 0.96 -4.35 -1.56
N THR A 116 -0.05 -4.13 -0.72
CA THR A 116 -0.02 -4.53 0.70
C THR A 116 0.04 -6.04 0.90
N VAL A 117 -0.68 -6.82 0.09
CA VAL A 117 -0.67 -8.28 0.16
C VAL A 117 0.70 -8.83 -0.24
N ALA A 118 1.28 -8.31 -1.32
CA ALA A 118 2.62 -8.69 -1.75
C ALA A 118 3.70 -8.34 -0.70
N LEU A 119 3.58 -7.17 -0.05
CA LEU A 119 4.49 -6.75 1.03
C LEU A 119 4.36 -7.65 2.26
N ALA A 120 3.14 -8.03 2.65
CA ALA A 120 2.90 -8.93 3.77
C ALA A 120 3.53 -10.32 3.52
N LEU A 121 3.34 -10.86 2.31
CA LEU A 121 3.94 -12.14 1.92
C LEU A 121 5.48 -12.06 1.89
N ALA A 122 6.04 -10.92 1.46
CA ALA A 122 7.47 -10.67 1.53
C ALA A 122 7.98 -10.67 2.98
N ALA A 123 7.25 -10.03 3.91
CA ALA A 123 7.58 -10.01 5.34
C ALA A 123 7.65 -11.44 5.93
N VAL A 124 6.66 -12.27 5.61
CA VAL A 124 6.62 -13.68 6.03
C VAL A 124 7.80 -14.46 5.45
N CYS A 125 8.11 -14.27 4.16
CA CYS A 125 9.24 -14.93 3.52
C CYS A 125 10.58 -14.56 4.17
N PHE A 126 10.79 -13.28 4.50
CA PHE A 126 12.01 -12.83 5.17
C PHE A 126 12.10 -13.30 6.61
N GLY A 127 10.99 -13.29 7.36
CA GLY A 127 10.92 -13.83 8.71
C GLY A 127 11.24 -15.32 8.77
N LEU A 128 10.69 -16.11 7.84
CA LEU A 128 10.99 -17.55 7.72
C LEU A 128 12.44 -17.80 7.27
N ALA A 129 12.97 -16.96 6.37
CA ALA A 129 14.35 -17.05 5.91
C ALA A 129 15.38 -16.69 7.00
N ALA A 130 15.01 -15.84 7.96
CA ALA A 130 15.84 -15.50 9.12
C ALA A 130 15.89 -16.62 10.17
N ARG A 131 14.82 -17.42 10.27
CA ARG A 131 14.70 -18.54 11.23
C ARG A 131 15.40 -19.82 10.79
N ARG A 132 15.79 -19.95 9.52
CA ARG A 132 16.57 -21.11 9.06
C ARG A 132 18.04 -20.86 9.38
N PRO A 133 18.65 -21.58 10.36
CA PRO A 133 20.08 -21.51 10.56
C PRO A 133 20.76 -21.93 9.26
N ALA A 134 21.80 -21.19 8.86
CA ALA A 134 22.69 -21.63 7.80
C ALA A 134 23.20 -23.01 8.23
N ARG A 135 22.79 -24.07 7.53
CA ARG A 135 23.45 -25.36 7.67
C ARG A 135 24.87 -25.11 7.16
N LEU A 136 25.81 -24.99 8.10
CA LEU A 136 27.24 -25.16 7.89
C LEU A 136 27.48 -26.57 7.38
#